data_AF-A0A6A3KXE3-F1
#
_entry.id   AF-A0A6A3KXE3-F1
#
_cell.length_a   1.000
_cell.length_b   1.000
_cell.length_c   1.000
_cell.angle_alpha   90.00
_cell.angle_beta   90.00
_cell.angle_gamma   90.00
#
_symmetry.space_group_name_H-M   'P 1'
#
loop_
_entity.id
_entity.type
_entity.pdbx_description
1 polymer ?
#
loop_
_entity_poly.entity_id
_entity_poly.type
_entity_poly.pdbx_seq_one_letter_code
_entity_poly.pdbx_strand_id
1 'polypeptide(L)' 'MPEYGDLVTIFEQADRKKRRLPELRRSSRLEEANAEVEDKDLLMT' A
#
# COMPACT_ATOMS: atom_id res chain seq x y z
N MET A 1 -2.22 -16.45 6.89
CA MET A 1 -1.77 -15.54 7.97
C MET A 1 -2.96 -14.66 8.31
N PRO A 2 -3.32 -14.43 9.59
CA PRO A 2 -4.38 -13.48 9.90
C PRO A 2 -3.99 -12.15 9.26
N GLU A 3 -4.87 -11.64 8.41
CA GLU A 3 -4.54 -10.65 7.40
C GLU A 3 -4.24 -9.31 8.07
N TYR A 4 -2.95 -9.08 8.38
CA TYR A 4 -2.45 -7.79 8.82
C TYR A 4 -2.69 -6.68 7.79
N GLY A 5 -3.21 -6.99 6.60
CA GLY A 5 -3.51 -6.03 5.54
C GLY A 5 -4.33 -4.83 6.01
N ASP A 6 -5.33 -5.05 6.87
CA ASP A 6 -6.13 -3.94 7.43
C ASP A 6 -5.29 -3.05 8.36
N LEU A 7 -4.46 -3.66 9.22
CA LEU A 7 -3.60 -2.92 10.15
C LEU A 7 -2.50 -2.13 9.42
N VAL A 8 -1.92 -2.71 8.38
CA VAL A 8 -0.94 -2.04 7.51
C VAL A 8 -1.60 -0.86 6.79
N THR A 9 -2.78 -1.08 6.21
CA THR A 9 -3.54 -0.02 5.52
C THR A 9 -3.82 1.15 6.47
N ILE A 10 -4.27 0.87 7.70
CA ILE A 10 -4.54 1.90 8.70
C ILE A 10 -3.26 2.66 9.09
N PHE A 11 -2.15 1.95 9.30
CA PHE A 11 -0.88 2.55 9.65
C PHE A 11 -0.35 3.49 8.55
N GLU A 12 -0.36 3.04 7.30
CA GLU A 12 0.10 3.83 6.15
C GLU A 12 -0.75 5.08 5.95
N GLN A 13 -2.08 4.97 6.06
CA GLN A 13 -2.99 6.11 5.98
C GLN A 13 -2.70 7.14 7.07
N ALA A 14 -2.45 6.68 8.31
CA ALA A 14 -2.12 7.55 9.42
C ALA A 14 -0.81 8.31 9.20
N ASP A 15 0.23 7.66 8.67
CA ASP A 15 1.50 8.31 8.36
C ASP A 15 1.38 9.33 7.21
N ARG A 16 0.67 8.97 6.15
CA ARG A 16 0.38 9.90 5.03
C ARG A 16 -0.32 11.16 5.50
N LYS A 17 -1.29 11.03 6.41
CA LYS A 17 -1.99 12.18 6.99
C LYS A 17 -1.04 13.08 7.78
N LYS A 18 -0.13 12.51 8.58
CA LYS A 18 0.93 13.29 9.28
C LYS A 18 1.79 14.08 8.29
N ARG A 19 2.09 13.48 7.14
CA ARG A 19 2.92 14.07 6.08
C ARG A 19 2.14 14.94 5.08
N ARG A 20 0.82 15.13 5.28
CA ARG A 20 -0.09 15.87 4.38
C ARG A 20 -0.08 15.33 2.94
N LEU A 21 0.13 14.03 2.79
CA LEU A 21 0.06 13.37 1.49
C LEU A 21 -1.40 13.07 1.13
N PRO A 22 -1.79 13.13 -0.16
CA PRO A 22 -3.12 12.73 -0.61
C PRO A 22 -3.45 11.28 -0.27
N GLU A 23 -4.74 10.93 -0.23
CA GLU A 23 -5.17 9.53 -0.11
C GLU A 23 -4.63 8.69 -1.27
N LEU A 24 -4.17 7.47 -0.96
CA LEU A 24 -3.78 6.51 -1.99
C LEU A 24 -5.05 5.91 -2.58
N ARG A 25 -5.43 6.35 -3.78
CA ARG A 25 -6.59 5.82 -4.50
C ARG A 25 -6.10 4.77 -5.49
N ARG A 26 -6.70 3.58 -5.44
CA ARG A 26 -6.51 2.58 -6.49
C ARG A 26 -7.08 3.15 -7.80
N SER A 27 -6.18 3.43 -8.74
CA SER A 27 -6.53 3.87 -10.08
C SER A 27 -6.53 2.65 -10.98
N SER A 28 -7.65 2.33 -11.62
CA SER A 28 -7.75 1.18 -12.55
C SER A 28 -6.74 1.27 -13.69
N ARG A 29 -6.32 2.49 -14.07
CA ARG A 29 -5.27 2.70 -15.09
C ARG A 29 -3.87 2.30 -14.62
N LEU A 30 -3.65 2.26 -13.30
CA LEU A 30 -2.36 1.92 -12.68
C LEU A 30 -2.40 0.53 -12.04
N GLU A 31 -3.48 -0.23 -12.21
CA GLU A 31 -3.67 -1.53 -11.58
C GLU A 31 -2.60 -2.54 -12.05
N GLU A 32 -2.35 -2.61 -13.36
CA GLU A 32 -1.30 -3.46 -13.95
C GLU A 32 0.10 -3.04 -13.48
N ALA A 33 0.38 -1.73 -13.44
CA ALA A 33 1.68 -1.21 -12.97
C ALA A 33 1.89 -1.41 -11.46
N ASN A 34 0.81 -1.39 -10.66
CA ASN A 34 0.87 -1.65 -9.23
C ASN A 34 1.04 -3.16 -8.95
N ALA A 35 0.49 -4.04 -9.80
CA ALA A 35 0.63 -5.49 -9.66
C ALA A 35 2.09 -5.97 -9.79
N GLU A 36 2.92 -5.28 -10.59
CA GLU A 36 4.35 -5.60 -10.69
C GLU A 36 5.15 -5.30 -9.41
N VAL A 37 4.61 -4.49 -8.50
CA VAL A 37 5.28 -4.06 -7.26
C VAL A 37 4.90 -4.97 -6.07
N GLU A 38 3.80 -5.70 -6.13
CA GLU A 38 3.34 -6.56 -5.02
C GLU A 38 4.23 -7.81 -4.81
N ASP A 39 4.97 -8.26 -5.83
CA ASP A 39 5.79 -9.50 -5.74
C ASP A 39 7.31 -9.27 -5.58
N LYS A 40 7.84 -8.06 -5.81
CA LYS A 40 9.31 -7.84 -5.81
C LYS A 40 9.90 -7.33 -4.50
N ASP A 41 9.09 -6.80 -3.59
CA ASP A 41 9.57 -6.22 -2.32
C ASP A 41 9.12 -7.00 -1.07
N LEU A 42 8.39 -8.12 -1.21
CA LEU A 42 7.91 -8.87 -0.03
C LEU A 42 8.92 -9.90 0.54
N LEU A 43 10.11 -10.06 -0.03
CA LEU A 43 11.07 -11.05 0.45
C LEU A 43 12.55 -10.61 0.28
N MET A 44 12.98 -9.62 1.05
CA MET A 44 14.40 -9.43 1.38
C MET A 44 14.55 -9.37 2.91
N THR A 45 14.80 -10.57 3.46
CA THR A 45 15.41 -10.92 4.78
C THR A 45 14.80 -10.36 6.07
#